data_AF-A0A1G1XXW4-F1
#
_entry.id   AF-A0A1G1XXW4-F1
#
_cell.length_a   1.000
_cell.length_b   1.000
_cell.length_c   1.000
_cell.angle_alpha   90.00
_cell.angle_beta   90.00
_cell.angle_gamma   90.00
#
_symmetry.space_group_name_H-M   'P 1'
#
loop_
_entity.id
_entity.type
_entity.pdbx_description
1 polymer ?
#
loop_
_entity_poly.entity_id
_entity_poly.type
_entity_poly.pdbx_seq_one_letter_code
_entity_poly.pdbx_strand_id
1 'polypeptide(L)'
;MIISTAEAARLQHLLEDERFGDGSIEVIKRFDTIDDIKHVLFNREPYLLVDRAVVFRQNVDGQTKDRIVSQLTVTEQHCAGHYPGYPMLPFALMGEIIGQAGAILLTTSYQKEIGDAVPLAVKATNLKSGNSGPTFPGDVLTIVAEVIRMRGGFAVLTATMIVREETVVTLDEVSFYAVKLPLKRMENGDVHRVLQEQTT
;
A
#
# COMPACT_ATOMS: atom_id res chain seq x y z
N MET A 1 4.63 21.72 -1.45
CA MET A 1 5.07 21.64 -0.05
C MET A 1 6.36 20.84 -0.05
N ILE A 2 7.48 21.42 0.37
CA ILE A 2 8.81 20.81 0.23
C ILE A 2 8.98 19.82 1.38
N ILE A 3 8.99 18.52 1.06
CA ILE A 3 9.33 17.45 2.01
C ILE A 3 10.70 17.78 2.61
N SER A 4 10.87 17.55 3.91
CA SER A 4 12.17 17.80 4.56
C SER A 4 13.27 16.97 3.88
N THR A 5 14.47 17.52 3.76
CA THR A 5 15.64 16.85 3.15
C THR A 5 15.96 15.51 3.82
N ALA A 6 15.62 15.35 5.10
CA ALA A 6 15.79 14.10 5.85
C ALA A 6 14.83 12.98 5.41
N GLU A 7 13.58 13.31 5.09
CA GLU A 7 12.58 12.32 4.65
C GLU A 7 12.81 11.88 3.20
N ALA A 8 13.21 12.82 2.34
CA ALA A 8 13.66 12.49 0.99
C ALA A 8 14.90 11.57 1.04
N ALA A 9 15.86 11.85 1.93
CA ALA A 9 17.01 10.99 2.16
C ALA A 9 16.63 9.62 2.73
N ARG A 10 15.59 9.51 3.57
CA ARG A 10 15.12 8.23 4.11
C ARG A 10 14.39 7.38 3.07
N LEU A 11 13.55 7.99 2.23
CA LEU A 11 12.93 7.31 1.09
C LEU A 11 13.96 6.92 0.04
N GLN A 12 14.95 7.78 -0.20
CA GLN A 12 16.08 7.46 -1.07
C GLN A 12 16.92 6.32 -0.48
N HIS A 13 17.22 6.33 0.81
CA HIS A 13 17.89 5.23 1.50
C HIS A 13 17.09 3.92 1.43
N LEU A 14 15.75 3.99 1.54
CA LEU A 14 14.88 2.85 1.31
C LEU A 14 14.93 2.37 -0.14
N LEU A 15 15.03 3.26 -1.12
CA LEU A 15 15.20 2.89 -2.54
C LEU A 15 16.60 2.36 -2.86
N GLU A 16 17.60 2.74 -2.07
CA GLU A 16 19.00 2.28 -2.11
C GLU A 16 19.23 1.03 -1.24
N ASP A 17 18.19 0.51 -0.58
CA ASP A 17 18.26 -0.72 0.22
C ASP A 17 18.62 -1.92 -0.68
N GLU A 18 19.56 -2.76 -0.23
CA GLU A 18 20.10 -3.87 -1.01
C GLU A 18 19.03 -4.82 -1.58
N ARG A 19 17.85 -4.89 -0.93
CA ARG A 19 16.70 -5.68 -1.42
C ARG A 19 16.18 -5.20 -2.78
N PHE A 20 16.49 -3.96 -3.16
CA PHE A 20 16.14 -3.44 -4.48
C PHE A 20 17.19 -3.76 -5.54
N GLY A 21 18.43 -4.10 -5.19
CA GLY A 21 19.51 -4.42 -6.15
C GLY A 21 20.10 -3.19 -6.86
N ASP A 22 21.04 -3.39 -7.78
CA ASP A 22 21.83 -2.36 -8.48
C ASP A 22 21.15 -1.75 -9.73
N GLY A 23 19.84 -1.95 -9.88
CA GLY A 23 19.07 -1.54 -11.06
C GLY A 23 18.66 -0.07 -11.09
N SER A 24 18.39 0.45 -12.30
CA SER A 24 17.90 1.83 -12.48
C SER A 24 16.47 1.97 -11.97
N ILE A 25 16.20 3.05 -11.24
CA ILE A 25 14.89 3.38 -10.66
C ILE A 25 14.29 4.58 -11.40
N GLU A 26 13.06 4.42 -11.88
CA GLU A 26 12.20 5.46 -12.42
C GLU A 26 11.03 5.68 -11.45
N VAL A 27 10.98 6.82 -10.78
CA VAL A 27 9.83 7.16 -9.93
C VAL A 27 8.63 7.49 -10.81
N ILE A 28 7.56 6.71 -10.70
CA ILE A 28 6.31 6.91 -11.44
C ILE A 28 5.48 8.00 -10.75
N LYS A 29 5.27 7.88 -9.44
CA LYS A 29 4.46 8.83 -8.67
C LYS A 29 4.81 8.81 -7.18
N ARG A 30 4.77 9.99 -6.56
CA ARG A 30 4.83 10.17 -5.11
C ARG A 30 3.45 10.59 -4.58
N PHE A 31 3.13 10.11 -3.40
CA PHE A 31 1.96 10.46 -2.61
C PHE A 31 2.49 10.93 -1.26
N ASP A 32 2.64 12.24 -1.12
CA ASP A 32 3.32 12.85 0.03
C ASP A 32 2.33 13.23 1.14
N THR A 33 1.04 13.26 0.82
CA THR A 33 -0.04 13.61 1.73
C THR A 33 -1.17 12.59 1.72
N ILE A 34 -1.95 12.56 2.80
CA ILE A 34 -3.20 11.79 2.89
C ILE A 34 -4.17 12.16 1.77
N ASP A 35 -4.20 13.43 1.36
CA ASP A 35 -5.06 13.88 0.27
C ASP A 35 -4.67 13.22 -1.06
N ASP A 36 -3.37 13.12 -1.36
CA ASP A 36 -2.89 12.37 -2.54
C ASP A 36 -3.37 10.91 -2.51
N ILE A 37 -3.31 10.28 -1.33
CA ILE A 37 -3.77 8.90 -1.15
C ILE A 37 -5.29 8.80 -1.36
N LYS A 38 -6.07 9.75 -0.85
CA LYS A 38 -7.54 9.79 -1.04
C LYS A 38 -7.95 9.97 -2.49
N HIS A 39 -7.08 10.50 -3.35
CA HIS A 39 -7.31 10.59 -4.80
C HIS A 39 -7.06 9.26 -5.54
N VAL A 40 -6.27 8.34 -4.99
CA VAL A 40 -6.00 7.03 -5.61
C VAL A 40 -6.80 5.89 -4.96
N LEU A 41 -7.04 5.93 -3.65
CA LEU A 41 -7.79 4.93 -2.90
C LEU A 41 -9.23 5.35 -2.61
N PHE A 42 -10.13 4.37 -2.58
CA PHE A 42 -11.52 4.59 -2.15
C PHE A 42 -11.68 4.54 -0.62
N ASN A 43 -10.70 3.97 0.10
CA ASN A 43 -10.70 3.87 1.56
C ASN A 43 -10.73 5.24 2.25
N ARG A 44 -11.51 5.36 3.33
CA ARG A 44 -11.58 6.57 4.17
C ARG A 44 -11.31 6.20 5.62
N GLU A 45 -10.96 7.19 6.42
CA GLU A 45 -10.81 7.06 7.85
C GLU A 45 -12.06 6.42 8.48
N PRO A 46 -11.91 5.51 9.46
CA PRO A 46 -10.66 5.11 10.12
C PRO A 46 -9.92 3.96 9.43
N TYR A 47 -10.28 3.59 8.20
CA TYR A 47 -9.74 2.43 7.47
C TYR A 47 -8.85 2.83 6.29
N LEU A 48 -8.39 4.08 6.25
CA LEU A 48 -7.32 4.54 5.38
C LEU A 48 -6.00 4.37 6.12
N LEU A 49 -5.18 3.41 5.69
CA LEU A 49 -4.04 2.90 6.46
C LEU A 49 -2.71 3.09 5.71
N VAL A 50 -2.59 4.21 4.98
CA VAL A 50 -1.38 4.62 4.29
C VAL A 50 -1.23 6.13 4.45
N ASP A 51 -0.09 6.56 4.99
CA ASP A 51 0.23 7.98 5.16
C ASP A 51 0.84 8.58 3.89
N ARG A 52 1.75 7.80 3.29
CA ARG A 52 2.56 8.21 2.13
C ARG A 52 3.00 6.99 1.33
N ALA A 53 3.28 7.21 0.06
CA ALA A 53 3.77 6.17 -0.83
C ALA A 53 4.61 6.71 -1.97
N VAL A 54 5.53 5.87 -2.47
CA VAL A 54 6.26 6.08 -3.72
C VAL A 54 6.09 4.86 -4.58
N VAL A 55 5.51 5.05 -5.76
CA VAL A 55 5.40 4.04 -6.80
C VAL A 55 6.51 4.29 -7.81
N PHE A 56 7.24 3.24 -8.15
CA PHE A 56 8.38 3.32 -9.03
C PHE A 56 8.53 2.06 -9.85
N ARG A 57 9.24 2.20 -10.95
CA ARG A 57 9.65 1.14 -11.83
C ARG A 57 11.14 0.93 -11.67
N GLN A 58 11.55 -0.32 -11.60
CA GLN A 58 12.96 -0.68 -11.53
C GLN A 58 13.32 -1.63 -12.65
N ASN A 59 14.48 -1.42 -13.27
CA ASN A 59 15.05 -2.36 -14.23
C ASN A 59 16.23 -3.08 -13.59
N VAL A 60 16.06 -4.37 -13.31
CA VAL A 60 17.07 -5.24 -12.69
C VAL A 60 17.20 -6.49 -13.55
N ASP A 61 18.42 -6.87 -13.92
CA ASP A 61 18.71 -8.07 -14.74
C ASP A 61 17.90 -8.14 -16.06
N GLY A 62 17.66 -6.98 -16.69
CA GLY A 62 16.86 -6.89 -17.91
C GLY A 62 15.36 -7.10 -17.71
N GLN A 63 14.88 -7.21 -16.47
CA GLN A 63 13.47 -7.28 -16.11
C GLN A 63 12.99 -5.95 -15.55
N THR A 64 11.85 -5.49 -16.05
CA THR A 64 11.14 -4.34 -15.51
C THR A 64 10.18 -4.79 -14.41
N LYS A 65 10.30 -4.18 -13.23
CA LYS A 65 9.50 -4.48 -12.05
C LYS A 65 8.83 -3.21 -11.54
N ASP A 66 7.51 -3.23 -11.44
CA ASP A 66 6.76 -2.14 -10.80
C ASP A 66 6.62 -2.43 -9.30
N ARG A 67 7.02 -1.45 -8.48
CA ARG A 67 7.17 -1.57 -7.04
C ARG A 67 6.57 -0.36 -6.31
N ILE A 68 6.25 -0.56 -5.04
CA ILE A 68 5.82 0.50 -4.12
C ILE A 68 6.60 0.40 -2.81
N VAL A 69 6.98 1.56 -2.29
CA VAL A 69 7.33 1.74 -0.88
C VAL A 69 6.25 2.62 -0.28
N SER A 70 5.55 2.14 0.74
CA SER A 70 4.53 2.91 1.46
C SER A 70 4.77 2.89 2.96
N GLN A 71 4.24 3.90 3.66
CA GLN A 71 4.42 4.02 5.10
C GLN A 71 3.11 4.32 5.82
N LEU A 72 3.03 3.84 7.06
CA LEU A 72 1.99 4.17 8.03
C LEU A 72 2.62 4.35 9.41
N THR A 73 2.29 5.45 10.08
CA THR A 73 2.58 5.66 11.49
C THR A 73 1.46 5.04 12.31
N VAL A 74 1.79 4.08 13.18
CA VAL A 74 0.80 3.43 14.03
C VAL A 74 0.30 4.42 15.08
N THR A 75 -1.02 4.53 15.23
CA THR A 75 -1.66 5.43 16.19
C THR A 75 -2.46 4.61 17.21
N GLU A 76 -2.86 5.24 18.32
CA GLU A 76 -3.76 4.61 19.28
C GLU A 76 -5.09 4.18 18.65
N GLN A 77 -5.57 4.91 17.64
CA GLN A 77 -6.80 4.58 16.92
C GLN A 77 -6.67 3.28 16.12
N HIS A 78 -5.50 2.99 15.53
CA HIS A 78 -5.24 1.73 14.84
C HIS A 78 -5.21 0.53 15.80
N CYS A 79 -4.81 0.77 17.05
CA CYS A 79 -4.75 -0.23 18.11
C CYS A 79 -5.99 -0.24 19.01
N ALA A 80 -7.03 0.55 18.68
CA ALA A 80 -8.19 0.72 19.51
C ALA A 80 -8.91 -0.62 19.72
N GLY A 81 -9.01 -1.06 20.97
CA GLY A 81 -9.60 -2.36 21.33
C GLY A 81 -8.65 -3.55 21.22
N HIS A 82 -7.37 -3.35 20.85
CA HIS A 82 -6.37 -4.41 20.73
C HIS A 82 -5.07 -4.02 21.43
N TYR A 83 -4.99 -3.97 22.75
CA TYR A 83 -6.01 -4.27 23.75
C TYR A 83 -6.14 -3.09 24.72
N PRO A 84 -7.27 -2.93 25.42
CA PRO A 84 -7.37 -1.94 26.49
C PRO A 84 -6.24 -2.12 27.52
N GLY A 85 -5.42 -1.09 27.74
CA GLY A 85 -4.24 -1.13 28.62
C GLY A 85 -2.96 -1.72 28.01
N TYR A 86 -3.03 -2.26 26.78
CA TYR A 86 -1.87 -2.79 26.04
C TYR A 86 -2.08 -2.63 24.52
N PRO A 87 -2.03 -1.40 23.97
CA PRO A 87 -2.40 -1.13 22.58
C PRO A 87 -1.31 -1.58 21.61
N MET A 88 -1.62 -2.57 20.79
CA MET A 88 -0.74 -3.27 19.87
C MET A 88 -1.44 -3.41 18.51
N LEU A 89 -0.71 -3.27 17.41
CA LEU A 89 -1.32 -3.38 16.09
C LEU A 89 -1.83 -4.82 15.84
N PRO A 90 -3.09 -5.02 15.42
CA PRO A 90 -3.59 -6.34 15.07
C PRO A 90 -2.84 -6.90 13.84
N PHE A 91 -2.45 -8.17 13.90
CA PHE A 91 -1.80 -8.86 12.77
C PHE A 91 -2.66 -8.85 11.50
N ALA A 92 -3.98 -8.97 11.64
CA ALA A 92 -4.91 -8.87 10.51
C ALA A 92 -4.86 -7.50 9.81
N LEU A 93 -4.64 -6.41 10.58
CA LEU A 93 -4.54 -5.07 10.03
C LEU A 93 -3.27 -4.90 9.18
N MET A 94 -2.19 -5.63 9.49
CA MET A 94 -0.97 -5.63 8.68
C MET A 94 -1.24 -6.16 7.26
N GLY A 95 -2.11 -7.16 7.12
CA GLY A 95 -2.55 -7.66 5.81
C GLY A 95 -3.34 -6.62 5.01
N GLU A 96 -4.23 -5.87 5.67
CA GLU A 96 -4.97 -4.76 5.03
C GLU A 96 -4.03 -3.62 4.59
N ILE A 97 -3.06 -3.26 5.43
CA ILE A 97 -2.06 -2.22 5.10
C ILE A 97 -1.26 -2.61 3.85
N ILE A 98 -0.84 -3.87 3.75
CA ILE A 98 -0.21 -4.42 2.53
C ILE A 98 -1.20 -4.38 1.35
N GLY A 99 -2.46 -4.73 1.58
CA GLY A 99 -3.53 -4.66 0.59
C GLY A 99 -3.68 -3.26 -0.03
N GLN A 100 -3.72 -2.22 0.81
CA GLN A 100 -3.84 -0.83 0.36
C GLN A 100 -2.59 -0.35 -0.39
N ALA A 101 -1.39 -0.73 0.06
CA ALA A 101 -0.16 -0.48 -0.69
C ALA A 101 -0.23 -1.10 -2.09
N GLY A 102 -0.68 -2.36 -2.19
CA GLY A 102 -0.88 -3.05 -3.46
C GLY A 102 -1.93 -2.37 -4.35
N ALA A 103 -3.04 -1.90 -3.78
CA ALA A 103 -4.06 -1.18 -4.52
C ALA A 103 -3.52 0.15 -5.08
N ILE A 104 -2.72 0.92 -4.32
CA ILE A 104 -2.05 2.12 -4.82
C ILE A 104 -1.14 1.78 -6.00
N LEU A 105 -0.31 0.74 -5.87
CA LEU A 105 0.61 0.31 -6.92
C LEU A 105 -0.13 -0.04 -8.22
N LEU A 106 -1.19 -0.84 -8.12
CA LEU A 106 -1.98 -1.29 -9.27
C LEU A 106 -2.74 -0.15 -9.93
N THR A 107 -3.41 0.70 -9.15
CA THR A 107 -4.13 1.85 -9.71
C THR A 107 -3.20 2.86 -10.39
N THR A 108 -1.98 3.02 -9.87
CA THR A 108 -1.00 3.95 -10.43
C THR A 108 -0.33 3.42 -11.69
N SER A 109 0.09 2.16 -11.69
CA SER A 109 0.93 1.60 -12.77
C SER A 109 0.14 0.90 -13.86
N TYR A 110 -1.09 0.45 -13.57
CA TYR A 110 -1.89 -0.41 -14.45
C TYR A 110 -3.31 0.13 -14.70
N GLN A 111 -3.46 1.45 -14.73
CA GLN A 111 -4.76 2.10 -14.97
C GLN A 111 -5.40 1.66 -16.30
N LYS A 112 -4.60 1.34 -17.33
CA LYS A 112 -5.11 0.87 -18.64
C LYS A 112 -5.79 -0.50 -18.53
N GLU A 113 -5.29 -1.36 -17.65
CA GLU A 113 -5.77 -2.71 -17.44
C GLU A 113 -6.97 -2.77 -16.49
N ILE A 114 -7.04 -1.88 -15.49
CA ILE A 114 -8.09 -1.91 -14.48
C ILE A 114 -9.18 -0.84 -14.70
N GLY A 115 -8.90 0.24 -15.43
CA GLY A 115 -9.81 1.38 -15.61
C GLY A 115 -10.20 2.02 -14.27
N ASP A 116 -11.49 2.33 -14.10
CA ASP A 116 -12.05 2.89 -12.86
C ASP A 116 -12.39 1.83 -11.79
N ALA A 117 -12.00 0.58 -12.02
CA ALA A 117 -12.24 -0.48 -11.05
C ALA A 117 -11.32 -0.35 -9.82
N VAL A 118 -11.77 -0.89 -8.70
CA VAL A 118 -11.01 -0.97 -7.45
C VAL A 118 -10.23 -2.29 -7.42
N PRO A 119 -8.90 -2.28 -7.26
CA PRO A 119 -8.14 -3.49 -6.97
C PRO A 119 -8.53 -4.00 -5.57
N LEU A 120 -9.35 -5.04 -5.51
CA LEU A 120 -9.75 -5.67 -4.26
C LEU A 120 -8.84 -6.84 -3.95
N ALA A 121 -8.17 -6.83 -2.79
CA ALA A 121 -7.43 -7.98 -2.30
C ALA A 121 -8.39 -9.13 -1.99
N VAL A 122 -8.17 -10.30 -2.58
CA VAL A 122 -9.09 -11.46 -2.47
C VAL A 122 -8.44 -12.72 -1.91
N LYS A 123 -7.11 -12.78 -1.85
CA LYS A 123 -6.38 -13.93 -1.34
C LYS A 123 -5.02 -13.47 -0.82
N ALA A 124 -4.62 -14.01 0.33
CA ALA A 124 -3.26 -13.92 0.85
C ALA A 124 -2.70 -15.34 0.99
N THR A 125 -1.46 -15.55 0.56
CA THR A 125 -0.72 -16.82 0.70
C THR A 125 0.47 -16.57 1.61
N ASN A 126 0.61 -17.37 2.67
CA ASN A 126 1.78 -17.35 3.57
C ASN A 126 2.08 -15.97 4.20
N LEU A 127 1.06 -15.28 4.71
CA LEU A 127 1.26 -14.14 5.60
C LEU A 127 1.88 -14.62 6.92
N LYS A 128 3.13 -14.22 7.21
CA LYS A 128 3.90 -14.68 8.37
C LYS A 128 4.43 -13.51 9.17
N SER A 129 4.37 -13.62 10.49
CA SER A 129 5.13 -12.74 11.37
C SER A 129 6.60 -13.17 11.38
N GLY A 130 7.50 -12.19 11.37
CA GLY A 130 8.91 -12.36 11.71
C GLY A 130 9.10 -12.50 13.22
N ASN A 131 10.36 -12.43 13.66
CA ASN A 131 10.76 -12.57 15.08
C ASN A 131 10.78 -11.23 15.85
N SER A 132 10.39 -10.13 15.20
CA SER A 132 10.57 -8.74 15.67
C SER A 132 9.63 -8.26 16.78
N GLY A 133 8.88 -9.18 17.38
CA GLY A 133 7.89 -8.88 18.40
C GLY A 133 6.75 -7.98 17.89
N PRO A 134 5.94 -7.43 18.80
CA PRO A 134 4.78 -6.64 18.40
C PRO A 134 5.09 -5.22 17.92
N THR A 135 4.07 -4.62 17.31
CA THR A 135 4.08 -3.23 16.84
C THR A 135 3.14 -2.38 17.70
N PHE A 136 3.58 -1.18 18.07
CA PHE A 136 2.91 -0.29 19.01
C PHE A 136 2.68 1.11 18.41
N PRO A 137 1.79 1.94 19.00
CA PRO A 137 1.66 3.34 18.63
C PRO A 137 3.01 4.06 18.62
N GLY A 138 3.25 4.87 17.58
CA GLY A 138 4.52 5.55 17.31
C GLY A 138 5.47 4.78 16.37
N ASP A 139 5.28 3.48 16.17
CA ASP A 139 6.04 2.73 15.17
C ASP A 139 5.70 3.20 13.74
N VAL A 140 6.72 3.26 12.89
CA VAL A 140 6.55 3.51 11.45
C VAL A 140 6.68 2.18 10.71
N LEU A 141 5.57 1.73 10.14
CA LEU A 141 5.54 0.61 9.21
C LEU A 141 6.05 1.08 7.87
N THR A 142 6.98 0.36 7.28
CA THR A 142 7.39 0.53 5.88
C THR A 142 7.05 -0.74 5.12
N ILE A 143 6.24 -0.61 4.07
CA ILE A 143 5.77 -1.71 3.25
C ILE A 143 6.45 -1.61 1.90
N VAL A 144 7.10 -2.69 1.50
CA VAL A 144 7.67 -2.89 0.17
C VAL A 144 6.84 -3.94 -0.53
N ALA A 145 6.29 -3.62 -1.71
CA ALA A 145 5.56 -4.57 -2.52
C ALA A 145 5.93 -4.49 -4.01
N GLU A 146 5.82 -5.62 -4.70
CA GLU A 146 6.18 -5.81 -6.10
C GLU A 146 5.08 -6.58 -6.83
N VAL A 147 4.75 -6.16 -8.06
CA VAL A 147 3.88 -6.95 -8.94
C VAL A 147 4.64 -8.14 -9.50
N ILE A 148 4.18 -9.36 -9.20
CA ILE A 148 4.74 -10.60 -9.75
C ILE A 148 3.96 -11.10 -10.98
N ARG A 149 2.69 -10.71 -11.10
CA ARG A 149 1.83 -11.09 -12.23
C ARG A 149 0.71 -10.08 -12.42
N MET A 150 0.42 -9.72 -13.67
CA MET A 150 -0.75 -8.92 -14.05
C MET A 150 -1.35 -9.48 -15.34
N ARG A 151 -2.67 -9.74 -15.35
CA ARG A 151 -3.40 -10.20 -16.54
C ARG A 151 -4.90 -9.95 -16.41
N GLY A 152 -5.48 -9.16 -17.32
CA GLY A 152 -6.94 -9.04 -17.47
C GLY A 152 -7.68 -8.58 -16.20
N GLY A 153 -7.10 -7.63 -15.47
CA GLY A 153 -7.67 -7.13 -14.20
C GLY A 153 -7.39 -8.01 -12.98
N PHE A 154 -6.67 -9.12 -13.13
CA PHE A 154 -6.15 -9.92 -12.03
C PHE A 154 -4.66 -9.65 -11.83
N ALA A 155 -4.27 -9.38 -10.59
CA ALA A 155 -2.87 -9.15 -10.22
C ALA A 155 -2.46 -10.02 -9.03
N VAL A 156 -1.17 -10.33 -8.96
CA VAL A 156 -0.54 -10.91 -7.77
C VAL A 156 0.69 -10.10 -7.43
N LEU A 157 0.85 -9.79 -6.16
CA LEU A 157 2.00 -9.08 -5.62
C LEU A 157 2.67 -9.91 -4.52
N THR A 158 3.97 -9.69 -4.31
CA THR A 158 4.65 -10.07 -3.07
C THR A 158 4.84 -8.83 -2.20
N ALA A 159 4.95 -8.99 -0.88
CA ALA A 159 5.17 -7.87 0.02
C ALA A 159 5.96 -8.23 1.29
N THR A 160 6.65 -7.23 1.82
CA THR A 160 7.33 -7.28 3.12
C THR A 160 7.01 -6.01 3.90
N MET A 161 6.81 -6.14 5.21
CA MET A 161 6.63 -5.03 6.14
C MET A 161 7.81 -4.96 7.12
N ILE A 162 8.34 -3.76 7.29
CA ILE A 162 9.53 -3.47 8.09
C ILE A 162 9.14 -2.47 9.16
N VAL A 163 9.62 -2.69 10.38
CA VAL A 163 9.46 -1.78 11.52
C VAL A 163 10.76 -1.78 12.28
N ARG A 164 11.27 -0.59 12.64
CA ARG A 164 12.57 -0.44 13.32
C ARG A 164 13.71 -1.20 12.62
N GLU A 165 13.74 -1.12 11.29
CA GLU A 165 14.76 -1.78 10.43
C GLU A 165 14.69 -3.32 10.42
N GLU A 166 13.71 -3.92 11.09
CA GLU A 166 13.53 -5.37 11.08
C GLU A 166 12.29 -5.79 10.26
N THR A 167 12.39 -6.93 9.58
CA THR A 167 11.25 -7.53 8.89
C THR A 167 10.26 -8.11 9.90
N VAL A 168 9.09 -7.49 9.99
CA VAL A 168 8.03 -7.90 10.91
C VAL A 168 7.00 -8.79 10.23
N VAL A 169 6.75 -8.59 8.94
CA VAL A 169 5.82 -9.43 8.17
C VAL A 169 6.39 -9.73 6.78
N THR A 170 6.23 -10.97 6.34
CA THR A 170 6.38 -11.36 4.94
C THR A 170 5.07 -11.88 4.39
N LEU A 171 4.78 -11.59 3.14
CA LEU A 171 3.63 -12.08 2.40
C LEU A 171 4.09 -12.57 1.03
N ASP A 172 4.09 -13.90 0.85
CA ASP A 172 4.57 -14.50 -0.40
C ASP A 172 3.71 -14.03 -1.58
N GLU A 173 2.37 -14.08 -1.43
CA GLU A 173 1.44 -13.60 -2.45
C GLU A 173 0.21 -12.90 -1.84
N VAL A 174 -0.17 -11.77 -2.42
CA VAL A 174 -1.52 -11.20 -2.32
C VAL A 174 -2.11 -11.03 -3.71
N SER A 175 -3.29 -11.59 -3.91
CA SER A 175 -3.99 -11.53 -5.20
C SER A 175 -5.08 -10.47 -5.16
N PHE A 176 -5.22 -9.75 -6.27
CA PHE A 176 -6.23 -8.73 -6.48
C PHE A 176 -7.12 -9.03 -7.68
N TYR A 177 -8.39 -8.66 -7.60
CA TYR A 177 -9.28 -8.51 -8.75
C TYR A 177 -9.73 -7.07 -8.88
N ALA A 178 -9.74 -6.56 -10.10
CA ALA A 178 -10.36 -5.29 -10.46
C ALA A 178 -11.90 -5.43 -10.37
N VAL A 179 -12.52 -4.76 -9.40
CA VAL A 179 -13.97 -4.80 -9.17
C VAL A 179 -14.59 -3.42 -9.34
N LYS A 180 -15.65 -3.32 -10.13
CA LYS A 180 -16.46 -2.10 -10.20
C LYS A 180 -17.37 -2.02 -8.98
N LEU A 181 -17.09 -1.10 -8.08
CA LEU A 181 -17.96 -0.80 -6.96
C LEU A 181 -18.99 0.28 -7.36
N PRO A 182 -20.17 0.32 -6.74
CA PRO A 182 -21.15 1.40 -6.94
C PRO A 182 -20.70 2.67 -6.19
N LEU A 183 -19.46 3.08 -6.42
CA LEU A 183 -18.79 4.21 -5.80
C LEU A 183 -18.30 5.14 -6.90
N LYS A 184 -18.38 6.45 -6.67
CA LYS A 184 -17.83 7.47 -7.54
C LYS A 184 -16.86 8.33 -6.74
N ARG A 185 -15.69 8.56 -7.33
CA ARG A 185 -14.73 9.54 -6.85
C ARG A 185 -15.15 10.94 -7.31
N MET A 186 -15.20 11.86 -6.38
CA MET A 186 -15.51 13.27 -6.59
C MET A 186 -14.22 14.03 -6.89
N GLU A 187 -14.32 15.24 -7.46
CA GLU A 187 -13.14 16.05 -7.82
C GLU A 187 -12.29 16.44 -6.61
N ASN A 188 -12.90 16.60 -5.44
CA ASN A 188 -12.23 16.89 -4.17
C ASN A 188 -11.61 15.63 -3.51
N GLY A 189 -11.53 14.53 -4.24
CA GLY A 189 -11.06 13.25 -3.74
C GLY A 189 -12.15 12.41 -3.08
N ASP A 190 -13.25 12.96 -2.55
CA ASP A 190 -14.27 12.20 -1.79
C ASP A 190 -14.91 11.06 -2.56
N VAL A 191 -15.49 10.10 -1.82
CA VAL A 191 -16.09 8.89 -2.39
C VAL A 191 -17.54 8.79 -1.97
N HIS A 192 -18.44 8.82 -2.96
CA HIS A 192 -19.88 8.72 -2.73
C HIS A 192 -20.44 7.44 -3.35
N ARG A 193 -21.46 6.86 -2.72
CA ARG A 193 -22.24 5.78 -3.33
C ARG A 193 -23.02 6.33 -4.52
N VAL A 194 -22.92 5.66 -5.65
CA VAL A 194 -23.82 5.89 -6.78
C VAL A 194 -25.11 5.12 -6.49
N LEU A 195 -26.20 5.85 -6.25
CA LEU A 195 -27.52 5.24 -6.26
C LEU A 195 -27.81 4.85 -7.71
N GLN A 196 -28.09 3.57 -7.96
CA GLN A 196 -28.64 3.18 -9.26
C GLN A 196 -29.94 3.98 -9.44
N GLU A 197 -30.05 4.77 -10.52
CA GLU A 197 -31.35 5.21 -10.98
C GLU A 197 -32.19 3.95 -11.15
N GLN A 198 -33.32 3.88 -10.45
CA GLN A 198 -34.30 2.85 -10.72
C GLN A 198 -34.74 3.09 -12.16
N THR A 199 -34.24 2.27 -13.09
CA THR A 199 -34.79 2.20 -14.43
C THR A 199 -36.26 1.86 -14.26
N THR A 200 -37.11 2.86 -14.49
CA THR A 200 -38.57 2.73 -14.46
C THR A 200 -39.03 1.97 -15.70
#